data_AF-A0A382SY65-F1
#
_entry.id   AF-A0A382SY65-F1
#
_cell.length_a   1.000
_cell.length_b   1.000
_cell.length_c   1.000
_cell.angle_alpha   90.00
_cell.angle_beta   90.00
_cell.angle_gamma   90.00
#
_symmetry.space_group_name_H-M   'P 1'
#
loop_
_entity.id
_entity.type
_entity.pdbx_description
1 polymer ?
#
loop_
_entity_poly.entity_id
_entity_poly.type
_entity_poly.pdbx_seq_one_letter_code
_entity_poly.pdbx_strand_id
1 'polypeptide(L)'
;MSKHQIIFSKSNKIKELQKFERYEFKYLLRKQLSDAIEEEVRHFMAYDGYVHPELGNRYFVRSLYFDNWIASNFYEKVDGI
;
A
#
# COMPACT_ATOMS: atom_id res chain seq x y z
N MET A 1 28.84 32.23 45.61
CA MET A 1 27.76 31.32 45.16
C MET A 1 27.78 31.26 43.65
N SER A 2 28.14 30.09 43.10
CA SER A 2 28.40 29.87 41.66
C SER A 2 27.11 29.84 40.85
N LYS A 3 26.99 30.72 39.85
CA LYS A 3 25.91 30.70 38.87
C LYS A 3 26.13 29.50 37.94
N HIS A 4 25.41 28.42 38.19
CA HIS A 4 25.33 27.30 37.24
C HIS A 4 24.55 27.75 36.01
N GLN A 5 25.25 27.93 34.90
CA GLN A 5 24.64 28.14 33.59
C GLN A 5 24.25 26.76 33.04
N ILE A 6 22.94 26.49 32.97
CA ILE A 6 22.42 25.31 32.30
C ILE A 6 22.63 25.51 30.79
N ILE A 7 23.57 24.76 30.23
CA ILE A 7 23.79 24.71 28.78
C ILE A 7 22.69 23.83 28.19
N PHE A 8 21.63 24.44 27.65
CA PHE A 8 20.73 23.74 26.74
C PHE A 8 21.49 23.49 25.44
N SER A 9 21.92 22.25 25.20
CA SER A 9 22.33 21.84 23.86
C SER A 9 21.08 21.82 22.98
N LYS A 10 20.84 22.91 22.26
CA LYS A 10 19.92 22.89 21.11
C LYS A 10 20.55 21.97 20.07
N SER A 11 20.20 20.70 20.13
CA SER A 11 20.40 19.76 19.03
C SER A 11 19.51 20.23 17.88
N ASN A 12 20.02 21.17 17.08
CA ASN A 12 19.48 21.53 15.78
C ASN A 12 19.81 20.40 14.79
N LYS A 13 19.42 19.16 15.09
CA LYS A 13 19.29 18.15 14.05
C LYS A 13 18.10 18.57 13.21
N ILE A 14 18.38 19.20 12.07
CA ILE A 14 17.42 19.30 10.98
C ILE A 14 16.96 17.87 10.73
N LYS A 15 15.69 17.56 11.07
CA LYS A 15 15.09 16.28 10.71
C LYS A 15 15.05 16.27 9.19
N GLU A 16 16.01 15.58 8.56
CA GLU A 16 15.92 15.31 7.13
C GLU A 16 14.61 14.57 6.89
N LEU A 17 13.78 15.14 6.02
CA LEU A 17 12.51 14.56 5.65
C LEU A 17 12.83 13.27 4.88
N GLN A 18 12.53 12.12 5.47
CA GLN A 18 12.69 10.85 4.76
C GLN A 18 11.79 10.87 3.53
N LYS A 19 12.41 10.80 2.35
CA LYS A 19 11.70 10.69 1.08
C LYS A 19 11.53 9.22 0.76
N PHE A 20 10.28 8.80 0.65
CA PHE A 20 9.93 7.46 0.24
C PHE A 20 9.29 7.53 -1.14
N GLU A 21 9.76 6.70 -2.06
CA GLU A 21 9.15 6.50 -3.37
C GLU A 21 8.17 5.32 -3.31
N ARG A 22 7.09 5.38 -4.09
CA ARG A 22 6.09 4.32 -4.18
C ARG A 22 6.13 3.68 -5.55
N TYR A 23 6.19 2.35 -5.57
CA TYR A 23 6.16 1.55 -6.78
C TYR A 23 5.00 0.55 -6.69
N GLU A 24 4.33 0.33 -7.82
CA GLU A 24 3.27 -0.66 -7.95
C GLU A 24 3.55 -1.52 -9.19
N PHE A 25 3.48 -2.84 -9.03
CA PHE A 25 3.67 -3.81 -10.09
C PHE A 25 2.50 -4.78 -10.12
N LYS A 26 2.04 -5.16 -11.31
CA LYS A 26 0.94 -6.12 -11.50
C LYS A 26 1.44 -7.30 -12.32
N TYR A 27 1.13 -8.50 -11.85
CA TYR A 27 1.56 -9.75 -12.48
C TYR A 27 0.35 -10.62 -12.79
N LEU A 28 0.37 -11.26 -13.95
CA LEU A 28 -0.53 -12.38 -14.24
C LEU A 28 0.09 -13.65 -13.63
N LEU A 29 -0.63 -14.31 -12.73
CA LEU A 29 -0.15 -15.48 -12.01
C LEU A 29 -1.01 -16.70 -12.30
N ARG A 30 -0.37 -17.87 -12.40
CA ARG A 30 -1.07 -19.15 -12.33
C ARG A 30 -1.48 -19.40 -10.88
N LYS A 31 -2.63 -20.03 -10.66
CA LYS A 31 -3.17 -20.32 -9.32
C LYS A 31 -2.17 -21.01 -8.38
N GLN A 32 -1.44 -22.00 -8.89
CA GLN A 32 -0.41 -22.70 -8.10
C GLN A 32 0.68 -21.77 -7.58
N LEU A 33 1.10 -20.80 -8.41
CA LEU A 33 2.12 -19.83 -8.04
C LEU A 33 1.57 -18.78 -7.06
N SER A 34 0.34 -18.31 -7.26
CA SER A 34 -0.28 -17.36 -6.33
C SER A 34 -0.46 -17.97 -4.94
N ASP A 35 -0.79 -19.26 -4.85
CA ASP A 35 -0.94 -19.96 -3.57
C ASP A 35 0.39 -20.08 -2.83
N ALA A 36 1.47 -20.42 -3.55
CA ALA A 36 2.81 -20.48 -2.98
C ALA A 36 3.28 -19.10 -2.46
N ILE A 37 3.01 -18.03 -3.23
CA ILE A 37 3.32 -16.66 -2.79
C ILE A 37 2.49 -16.28 -1.56
N GLU A 38 1.20 -16.62 -1.52
CA GLU A 38 0.32 -16.31 -0.38
C GLU A 38 0.85 -16.98 0.91
N GLU A 39 1.36 -18.23 0.82
CA GLU A 39 1.98 -18.92 1.96
C GLU A 39 3.24 -18.22 2.47
N GLU A 40 4.15 -17.87 1.57
CA GLU A 40 5.40 -17.20 1.95
C GLU A 40 5.15 -15.82 2.58
N VAL A 41 4.21 -15.05 2.01
CA VAL A 41 3.89 -13.69 2.49
C VAL A 41 3.28 -13.71 3.90
N ARG A 42 2.55 -14.77 4.28
CA ARG A 42 1.98 -14.92 5.64
C ARG A 42 3.03 -14.91 6.76
N HIS A 43 4.29 -15.21 6.45
CA HIS A 43 5.37 -15.12 7.43
C HIS A 43 5.75 -13.67 7.79
N PHE A 44 5.37 -12.70 6.95
CA PHE A 44 5.76 -11.29 7.09
C PHE A 44 4.57 -10.34 7.26
N MET A 45 3.38 -10.76 6.85
CA MET A 45 2.17 -9.94 6.85
C MET A 45 1.02 -10.65 7.56
N ALA A 46 0.18 -9.87 8.24
CA ALA A 46 -1.07 -10.35 8.81
C ALA A 46 -2.22 -10.15 7.82
N TYR A 47 -3.26 -10.97 7.99
CA TYR A 47 -4.55 -10.70 7.35
C TYR A 47 -5.08 -9.33 7.77
N ASP A 48 -5.74 -8.65 6.83
CA ASP A 48 -6.44 -7.41 7.11
C ASP A 48 -7.61 -7.64 8.10
N GLY A 49 -7.88 -6.66 8.97
CA GLY A 49 -8.86 -6.81 10.06
C GLY A 49 -10.33 -6.94 9.63
N TYR A 50 -10.65 -6.73 8.35
CA TYR A 50 -12.00 -6.83 7.81
C TYR A 50 -12.27 -8.15 7.07
N VAL A 51 -11.30 -9.06 6.97
CA VAL A 51 -11.55 -10.39 6.41
C VAL A 51 -12.30 -11.27 7.41
N HIS A 52 -13.14 -12.17 6.88
CA HIS A 52 -13.90 -13.12 7.69
C HIS A 52 -13.45 -14.57 7.43
N PRO A 53 -13.19 -15.36 8.49
CA PRO A 53 -12.81 -16.78 8.35
C PRO A 53 -13.82 -17.63 7.59
N GLU A 54 -15.11 -17.31 7.71
CA GLU A 54 -16.20 -18.00 6.98
C GLU A 54 -16.10 -17.86 5.46
N LEU A 55 -15.42 -16.81 4.98
CA LEU A 55 -15.13 -16.58 3.56
C LEU A 55 -13.72 -17.07 3.18
N GLY A 56 -13.07 -17.85 4.04
CA GLY A 56 -11.70 -18.31 3.85
C GLY A 56 -10.68 -17.17 3.86
N ASN A 57 -10.93 -16.11 4.65
CA ASN A 57 -10.13 -14.89 4.73
C ASN A 57 -9.94 -14.19 3.37
N ARG A 58 -10.96 -14.26 2.50
CA ARG A 58 -10.94 -13.65 1.16
C ARG A 58 -12.05 -12.62 1.03
N TYR A 59 -11.82 -11.65 0.15
CA TYR A 59 -12.81 -10.67 -0.25
C TYR A 59 -13.59 -11.14 -1.47
N PHE A 60 -14.92 -11.01 -1.44
CA PHE A 60 -15.74 -11.05 -2.63
C PHE A 60 -15.93 -9.62 -3.14
N VAL A 61 -15.29 -9.27 -4.24
CA VAL A 61 -15.30 -7.91 -4.81
C VAL A 61 -16.13 -7.88 -6.08
N ARG A 62 -17.06 -6.91 -6.18
CA ARG A 62 -17.85 -6.65 -7.39
C ARG A 62 -17.77 -5.16 -7.71
N SER A 63 -17.39 -4.85 -8.94
CA SER A 63 -17.29 -3.48 -9.46
C SER A 63 -18.14 -3.33 -10.71
N LEU A 64 -18.88 -2.24 -10.82
CA LEU A 64 -19.60 -1.84 -12.02
C LEU A 64 -18.87 -0.66 -12.66
N TYR A 65 -18.38 -0.84 -13.88
CA TYR A 65 -17.72 0.21 -14.64
C TYR A 65 -18.76 0.93 -15.49
N PHE A 66 -18.86 2.25 -15.31
CA PHE A 66 -19.75 3.11 -16.07
C PHE A 66 -19.00 3.77 -17.21
N ASP A 67 -19.64 3.83 -18.37
CA ASP A 67 -19.15 4.54 -19.54
C ASP A 67 -20.33 5.16 -20.31
N ASN A 68 -20.01 5.95 -21.33
CA ASN A 68 -20.99 6.54 -22.24
C ASN A 68 -20.95 5.86 -23.62
N TRP A 69 -21.83 6.29 -24.52
CA TRP A 69 -21.98 5.70 -25.85
C TRP A 69 -20.75 5.85 -26.76
N ILE A 70 -19.84 6.79 -26.46
CA ILE A 70 -18.54 6.95 -27.14
C ILE A 70 -17.37 6.28 -26.42
N ALA A 71 -17.62 5.59 -25.30
CA ALA A 71 -16.60 4.93 -24.48
C ALA A 71 -15.46 5.85 -24.00
N SER A 72 -15.75 7.11 -23.65
CA SER A 72 -14.69 8.07 -23.31
C SER A 72 -13.84 7.62 -22.12
N ASN A 73 -14.44 7.05 -21.08
CA ASN A 73 -13.72 6.63 -19.88
C ASN A 73 -12.80 5.43 -20.16
N PHE A 74 -13.24 4.53 -21.04
CA PHE A 74 -12.39 3.44 -21.51
C PHE A 74 -11.15 3.97 -22.23
N TYR A 75 -11.30 4.90 -23.17
CA TYR A 75 -10.19 5.44 -23.94
C TYR A 75 -9.22 6.27 -23.07
N GLU A 76 -9.73 7.16 -22.20
CA GLU A 76 -8.90 7.90 -21.23
C GLU A 76 -8.04 6.95 -20.38
N LYS A 77 -8.64 5.88 -19.88
CA LYS A 77 -7.94 4.87 -19.07
C LYS A 77 -6.88 4.10 -19.86
N VAL A 78 -7.13 3.79 -21.14
CA VAL A 78 -6.18 3.09 -22.01
C VAL A 78 -5.00 4.00 -22.37
N ASP A 79 -5.28 5.27 -22.65
CA ASP A 79 -4.28 6.26 -23.05
C ASP A 79 -3.49 6.81 -21.86
N GLY A 80 -3.99 6.63 -20.63
CA GLY A 80 -3.35 7.08 -19.40
C GLY A 80 -3.45 8.59 -19.19
N ILE A 81 -4.51 9.20 -19.75
CA ILE A 81 -4.82 10.63 -19.65
C ILE A 81 -5.66 10.90 -18.41
#